data_AF-A0A4R8VAM5-F1
#
_entry.id   AF-A0A4R8VAM5-F1
#
_cell.length_a   1.000
_cell.length_b   1.000
_cell.length_c   1.000
_cell.angle_alpha   90.00
_cell.angle_beta   90.00
_cell.angle_gamma   90.00
#
_symmetry.space_group_name_H-M   'P 1'
#
loop_
_entity.id
_entity.type
_entity.pdbx_description
1 polymer ?
#
loop_
_entity_poly.entity_id
_entity_poly.type
_entity_poly.pdbx_seq_one_letter_code
_entity_poly.pdbx_strand_id
1 'polypeptide(L)'
;MIANSGCTEEERVDVTALDQRFWQVKVDGEVAGYVDEIKVAGETRYRARRLKYPDGRWLLIGEWWELDPALAACADVPRGKVRVRKLVVPPQNRWF
;
A
#
# COMPACT_ATOMS: atom_id res chain seq x y z
N MET A 1 23.45 -0.58 33.89
CA MET A 1 22.38 -1.05 32.99
C MET A 1 21.95 0.12 32.14
N ILE A 2 22.28 0.10 30.85
CA ILE A 2 21.94 1.16 29.91
C ILE A 2 20.53 0.83 29.42
N ALA A 3 19.56 1.69 29.73
CA ALA A 3 18.19 1.49 29.28
C ALA A 3 18.16 1.62 27.74
N ASN A 4 17.82 0.53 27.07
CA ASN A 4 17.40 0.57 25.67
C ASN A 4 16.03 1.28 25.63
N SER A 5 16.05 2.60 25.56
CA SER A 5 14.90 3.37 25.09
C SER A 5 14.89 3.27 23.57
N GLY A 6 14.49 2.11 23.06
CA GLY A 6 13.98 2.02 21.70
C GLY A 6 12.76 2.92 21.65
N CYS A 7 12.93 4.15 21.15
CA CYS A 7 11.81 4.90 20.62
C CYS A 7 11.28 4.08 19.46
N THR A 8 10.39 3.15 19.74
CA THR A 8 9.40 2.74 18.76
C THR A 8 8.52 3.98 18.65
N GLU A 9 8.83 4.86 17.69
CA GLU A 9 7.84 5.83 17.24
C GLU A 9 6.61 4.99 16.93
N GLU A 10 5.59 5.06 17.79
CA GLU A 10 4.32 4.38 17.56
C GLU A 10 3.72 5.05 16.32
N GLU A 11 4.03 4.47 15.15
CA GLU A 11 3.52 4.92 13.87
C GLU A 11 2.00 4.89 13.97
N ARG A 12 1.40 6.07 14.06
CA ARG A 12 -0.02 6.17 14.32
C ARG A 12 -0.75 5.98 13.00
N VAL A 13 -1.36 4.81 12.85
CA VAL A 13 -2.17 4.49 11.68
C VAL A 13 -3.63 4.83 11.96
N ASP A 14 -4.15 5.82 11.26
CA ASP A 14 -5.56 6.21 11.31
C ASP A 14 -6.26 5.74 10.02
N VAL A 15 -7.23 4.84 10.15
CA VAL A 15 -8.06 4.37 9.03
C VAL A 15 -9.41 5.04 9.08
N THR A 16 -9.76 5.77 8.02
CA THR A 16 -11.05 6.46 7.89
C THR A 16 -11.87 5.77 6.80
N ALA A 17 -13.03 5.22 7.15
CA ALA A 17 -14.01 4.77 6.16
C ALA A 17 -14.65 6.01 5.49
N LEU A 18 -14.43 6.16 4.18
CA LEU A 18 -15.01 7.25 3.39
C LEU A 18 -16.35 6.84 2.76
N ASP A 19 -16.52 5.54 2.50
CA ASP A 19 -17.74 4.95 1.94
C ASP A 19 -17.87 3.49 2.42
N GLN A 20 -18.98 2.80 2.10
CA GLN A 20 -19.21 1.40 2.48
C GLN A 20 -18.12 0.43 1.96
N ARG A 21 -17.42 0.81 0.89
CA ARG A 21 -16.40 -0.01 0.21
C ARG A 21 -15.07 0.72 0.03
N PHE A 22 -14.86 1.84 0.73
CA PHE A 22 -13.70 2.69 0.50
C PHE A 22 -13.13 3.23 1.80
N TRP A 23 -11.83 2.98 1.99
CA TRP A 23 -11.09 3.37 3.17
C TRP A 23 -9.89 4.23 2.80
N GLN A 24 -9.66 5.29 3.56
CA GLN A 24 -8.45 6.10 3.50
C GLN A 24 -7.55 5.68 4.66
N VAL A 25 -6.29 5.43 4.35
CA VAL A 25 -5.26 5.09 5.34
C VAL A 25 -4.34 6.30 5.50
N LYS A 26 -4.24 6.79 6.74
CA LYS A 26 -3.30 7.83 7.14
C LYS A 26 -2.28 7.24 8.10
N VAL A 27 -1.04 7.66 7.95
CA VAL A 27 0.06 7.31 8.85
C VAL A 27 0.64 8.64 9.31
N ASP A 28 0.77 8.84 10.62
CA ASP A 28 1.23 10.08 11.26
C ASP A 28 0.57 11.35 10.69
N GLY A 29 -0.74 11.29 10.45
CA GLY A 29 -1.53 12.40 9.91
C GLY A 29 -1.41 12.63 8.40
N GLU A 30 -0.54 11.92 7.69
CA GLU A 30 -0.40 12.01 6.23
C GLU A 30 -1.14 10.87 5.52
N VAL A 31 -1.74 11.15 4.35
CA VAL A 31 -2.42 10.11 3.56
C VAL A 31 -1.38 9.17 2.94
N ALA A 32 -1.30 7.96 3.45
CA ALA A 32 -0.46 6.89 2.91
C ALA A 32 -1.08 6.28 1.65
N GLY A 33 -2.40 6.12 1.63
CA GLY A 33 -3.12 5.61 0.49
C GLY A 33 -4.60 5.33 0.77
N TYR A 34 -5.18 4.50 -0.08
CA TYR A 34 -6.59 4.17 -0.07
C TYR A 34 -6.78 2.68 -0.36
N VAL A 35 -7.79 2.08 0.26
CA VAL A 35 -8.21 0.70 0.00
C VAL A 35 -9.64 0.72 -0.53
N ASP A 36 -9.89 -0.01 -1.60
CA ASP A 36 -11.21 -0.18 -2.19
C ASP A 36 -11.62 -1.66 -2.27
N GLU A 37 -12.86 -1.96 -1.91
CA GLU A 37 -13.45 -3.29 -2.08
C GLU A 37 -13.94 -3.44 -3.53
N ILE A 38 -13.44 -4.47 -4.22
CA ILE A 38 -13.80 -4.82 -5.59
C ILE A 38 -14.34 -6.24 -5.66
N LYS A 39 -15.24 -6.49 -6.62
CA LYS A 39 -15.69 -7.84 -6.97
C LYS A 39 -14.97 -8.30 -8.23
N VAL A 40 -14.19 -9.38 -8.12
CA VAL A 40 -13.45 -9.98 -9.23
C VAL A 40 -13.94 -11.42 -9.40
N ALA A 41 -14.48 -11.74 -10.58
CA ALA A 41 -15.01 -13.08 -10.89
C ALA A 41 -16.07 -13.61 -9.89
N GLY A 42 -16.81 -12.71 -9.23
CA GLY A 42 -17.81 -13.07 -8.22
C GLY A 42 -17.28 -13.12 -6.79
N GLU A 43 -15.97 -12.96 -6.60
CA GLU A 43 -15.32 -12.97 -5.30
C GLU A 43 -14.95 -11.55 -4.84
N THR A 44 -14.98 -11.30 -3.53
CA THR A 44 -14.61 -10.02 -2.94
C THR A 44 -13.09 -9.93 -2.75
N ARG A 45 -12.50 -8.82 -3.18
CA ARG A 45 -11.09 -8.50 -2.98
C ARG A 45 -10.93 -7.05 -2.52
N TYR A 46 -9.85 -6.79 -1.80
CA TYR A 46 -9.47 -5.48 -1.31
C TYR A 46 -8.24 -5.02 -2.05
N ARG A 47 -8.38 -3.90 -2.74
CA ARG A 47 -7.31 -3.31 -3.56
C ARG A 47 -6.73 -2.11 -2.83
N ALA A 48 -5.44 -2.13 -2.54
CA ALA A 48 -4.75 -0.97 -1.98
C ALA A 48 -4.06 -0.17 -3.08
N ARG A 49 -4.31 1.14 -3.09
CA ARG A 49 -3.80 2.08 -4.09
C ARG A 49 -3.36 3.38 -3.44
N ARG A 50 -2.29 3.96 -3.97
CA ARG A 50 -1.76 5.25 -3.53
C ARG A 50 -1.94 6.29 -4.61
N LEU A 51 -2.36 7.49 -4.23
CA LEU A 51 -2.36 8.64 -5.13
C LEU A 51 -0.97 9.29 -5.12
N LYS A 52 -0.29 9.30 -6.27
CA LYS A 52 0.97 10.00 -6.45
C LYS A 52 0.69 11.43 -6.91
N TYR A 53 0.84 12.38 -6.00
CA TYR A 53 0.84 13.81 -6.30
C TYR A 53 2.25 14.29 -6.76
N PRO A 54 2.39 15.29 -7.65
CA PRO A 54 1.34 16.02 -8.39
C PRO A 54 0.86 15.31 -9.66
N ASP A 55 1.48 14.18 -10.04
CA ASP A 55 1.18 13.47 -11.29
C ASP A 55 -0.29 12.98 -11.40
N GLY A 56 -1.03 12.95 -10.30
CA GLY A 56 -2.42 12.48 -10.24
C GLY A 56 -2.56 10.99 -10.54
N ARG A 57 -1.44 10.25 -10.51
CA ARG A 57 -1.41 8.83 -10.89
C ARG A 57 -1.72 7.95 -9.70
N TRP A 58 -2.64 7.00 -9.91
CA TRP A 58 -2.89 5.92 -8.97
C TRP A 58 -1.84 4.84 -9.15
N LEU A 59 -1.09 4.56 -8.09
CA LEU A 59 -0.15 3.45 -8.02
C LEU A 59 -0.81 2.32 -7.25
N LEU A 60 -1.05 1.20 -7.93
CA LEU A 60 -1.51 -0.03 -7.31
C LEU A 60 -0.40 -0.59 -6.41
N ILE A 61 -0.70 -0.77 -5.12
CA ILE A 61 0.22 -1.40 -4.17
C ILE A 61 0.04 -2.92 -4.27
N GLY A 62 -1.21 -3.38 -4.31
CA GLY A 62 -1.55 -4.78 -4.46
C GLY A 62 -3.05 -5.06 -4.31
N GLU A 63 -3.39 -6.33 -4.34
CA GLU A 63 -4.73 -6.85 -4.11
C GLU A 63 -4.67 -7.99 -3.10
N TRP A 64 -5.62 -8.00 -2.17
CA TRP A 64 -5.74 -8.98 -1.11
C TRP A 64 -7.17 -9.53 -1.07
N TRP A 65 -7.32 -10.70 -0.46
CA TRP A 65 -8.61 -11.31 -0.22
C TRP A 65 -9.28 -10.81 1.06
N GLU A 66 -8.51 -10.19 1.96
CA GLU A 66 -8.94 -9.69 3.25
C GLU A 66 -8.58 -8.20 3.40
N LEU A 67 -9.36 -7.47 4.20
CA LEU A 67 -9.21 -6.03 4.39
C LEU A 67 -7.98 -5.68 5.24
N ASP A 68 -7.80 -6.36 6.38
CA ASP A 68 -6.66 -6.16 7.29
C ASP A 68 -5.29 -6.20 6.60
N PRO A 69 -4.93 -7.24 5.81
CA PRO A 69 -3.64 -7.26 5.15
C PRO A 69 -3.51 -6.18 4.06
N ALA A 70 -4.61 -5.76 3.43
CA ALA A 70 -4.58 -4.63 2.49
C ALA A 70 -4.30 -3.31 3.20
N LEU A 71 -4.91 -3.08 4.37
CA LEU A 71 -4.68 -1.89 5.20
C LEU A 71 -3.24 -1.86 5.73
N ALA A 72 -2.76 -2.98 6.28
CA ALA A 72 -1.40 -3.11 6.78
C ALA A 72 -0.36 -2.87 5.67
N ALA A 73 -0.55 -3.50 4.50
CA ALA A 73 0.33 -3.27 3.35
C ALA A 73 0.26 -1.84 2.83
N CYS A 74 -0.88 -1.16 2.96
CA CYS A 74 -1.01 0.25 2.58
C CYS A 74 -0.27 1.18 3.56
N ALA A 75 -0.24 0.84 4.85
CA ALA A 75 0.47 1.60 5.88
C ALA A 75 2.00 1.41 5.79
N ASP A 76 2.46 0.18 5.52
CA ASP A 76 3.88 -0.19 5.46
C ASP A 76 4.64 0.38 4.24
N VAL A 77 3.94 0.99 3.27
CA VAL A 77 4.62 1.52 2.07
C VAL A 77 5.49 2.73 2.43
N PRO A 78 6.83 2.64 2.30
CA PRO A 78 7.73 3.69 2.75
C PRO A 78 7.45 5.02 2.04
N ARG A 79 7.39 6.10 2.83
CA ARG A 79 7.30 7.47 2.31
C ARG A 79 8.60 7.81 1.58
N GLY A 80 8.57 7.70 0.25
CA GLY A 80 9.64 8.22 -0.60
C GLY A 80 10.92 7.39 -0.62
N LYS A 81 10.89 6.31 -1.41
CA LYS A 81 11.93 5.97 -2.41
C LYS A 81 11.50 4.66 -3.07
N VAL A 82 10.69 4.77 -4.12
CA VAL A 82 10.68 3.71 -5.13
C VAL A 82 12.06 3.76 -5.78
N ARG A 83 13.05 3.06 -5.20
CA ARG A 83 14.20 2.60 -5.96
C ARG A 83 13.60 1.63 -6.97
N VAL A 84 13.26 2.14 -8.15
CA VAL A 84 13.00 1.33 -9.33
C VAL A 84 14.28 0.54 -9.55
N ARG A 85 14.37 -0.65 -8.94
CA ARG A 85 15.30 -1.66 -9.40
C ARG A 85 14.77 -2.00 -10.78
N LYS A 86 15.41 -1.43 -11.80
CA LYS A 86 15.18 -1.75 -13.20
C LYS A 86 15.26 -3.28 -13.25
N LEU A 87 14.10 -3.94 -13.26
CA LEU A 87 14.05 -5.37 -13.45
C LEU A 87 14.41 -5.53 -14.92
N VAL A 88 15.70 -5.75 -15.18
CA VAL A 88 16.15 -6.18 -16.49
C VAL A 88 15.57 -7.58 -16.63
N VAL A 89 14.38 -7.66 -17.20
CA VAL A 89 13.84 -8.92 -17.69
C VAL A 89 14.88 -9.41 -18.70
N PRO A 90 15.59 -10.52 -18.45
CA PRO A 90 16.50 -11.05 -19.44
C PRO A 90 15.66 -11.30 -20.71
N PRO A 91 16.18 -10.95 -21.90
CA PRO A 91 15.47 -11.26 -23.14
C PRO A 91 15.13 -12.74 -23.11
N GLN A 92 13.83 -13.05 -23.19
CA GLN A 92 13.39 -14.41 -23.45
C GLN A 92 13.98 -14.78 -24.80
N ASN A 93 15.14 -15.46 -24.79
CA ASN A 93 15.66 -16.12 -25.98
C ASN A 93 14.64 -17.19 -26.35
N ARG A 94 13.78 -16.80 -27.28
CA ARG A 94 12.91 -17.65 -28.06
C ARG A 94 13.79 -18.68 -28.77
N TRP A 95 13.47 -19.94 -28.57
CA TRP A 95 14.18 -21.11 -29.08
C TRP A 95 14.44 -21.06 -30.59
N PHE A 96 15.63 -21.48 -31.00
CA PHE A 96 15.88 -22.42 -32.10
C PHE A 96 17.21 -23.15 -31.83
#